data_AF-A0A535HK20-F1
#
_entry.id   AF-A0A535HK20-F1
#
_cell.length_a   1.000
_cell.length_b   1.000
_cell.length_c   1.000
_cell.angle_alpha   90.00
_cell.angle_beta   90.00
_cell.angle_gamma   90.00
#
_symmetry.space_group_name_H-M   'P 1'
#
loop_
_entity.id
_entity.type
_entity.pdbx_description
1 polymer ?
#
loop_
_entity_poly.entity_id
_entity_poly.type
_entity_poly.pdbx_seq_one_letter_code
_entity_poly.pdbx_strand_id
1 'polypeptide(L)'
;MATRTEYLSISKRGIDFDSVPMRLFQKSKKLGIWDPMAFDLAQDKKDWALLPQVRRDDLIGTTTLFQAGEEAVTLDLLPLVMWVAKHGRLEEEIYLTSFLWEEAKHTEFFRRWLDEVPEIGAQDLHEYVGPNYRR
;
A
#
# COMPACT_ATOMS: atom_id res chain seq x y z
N MET A 1 2.71 19.87 19.02
CA MET A 1 3.88 19.62 18.14
C MET A 1 5.09 20.25 18.82
N ALA A 2 6.22 19.54 18.91
CA ALA A 2 7.45 20.14 19.40
C ALA A 2 7.93 21.22 18.41
N THR A 3 8.42 22.35 18.90
CA THR A 3 8.97 23.43 18.06
C THR A 3 10.20 22.93 17.33
N ARG A 4 10.24 23.06 16.00
CA ARG A 4 11.42 22.69 15.20
C ARG A 4 12.56 23.67 15.49
N THR A 5 13.65 23.17 16.06
CA THR A 5 14.83 23.97 16.44
C THR A 5 15.94 23.93 15.40
N GLU A 6 15.98 22.89 14.56
CA GLU A 6 17.01 22.66 13.56
C GLU A 6 16.43 22.09 12.26
N TYR A 7 17.14 22.32 11.16
CA TYR A 7 16.83 21.77 9.84
C TYR A 7 18.01 20.96 9.33
N LEU A 8 17.80 19.65 9.24
CA LEU A 8 18.84 18.69 8.92
C LEU A 8 19.45 18.89 7.53
N SER A 9 18.60 19.15 6.52
CA SER A 9 18.98 19.31 5.11
C SER A 9 19.90 20.50 4.83
N ILE A 10 19.88 21.52 5.69
CA ILE A 10 20.72 22.73 5.60
C ILE A 10 21.75 22.81 6.74
N SER A 11 21.85 21.77 7.57
CA SER A 11 22.88 21.65 8.59
C SER A 11 24.19 21.15 7.97
N LYS A 12 25.30 21.21 8.73
CA LYS A 12 26.58 20.60 8.33
C LYS A 12 26.47 19.09 8.04
N ARG A 13 25.50 18.40 8.66
CA ARG A 13 25.25 16.97 8.41
C ARG A 13 24.73 16.73 6.99
N GLY A 14 23.87 17.61 6.49
CA GLY A 14 23.17 17.43 5.21
C GLY A 14 22.38 16.12 5.14
N ILE A 15 21.96 15.77 3.92
CA ILE A 15 21.33 14.48 3.60
C ILE A 15 22.41 13.46 3.25
N ASP A 16 22.35 12.27 3.85
CA ASP A 16 23.16 11.14 3.41
C ASP A 16 22.47 10.42 2.24
N PHE A 17 22.87 10.77 1.02
CA PHE A 17 22.33 10.19 -0.20
C PHE A 17 22.71 8.71 -0.42
N ASP A 18 23.75 8.21 0.26
CA ASP A 18 24.20 6.82 0.15
C ASP A 18 23.52 5.90 1.17
N SER A 19 22.79 6.48 2.13
CA SER A 19 22.00 5.77 3.13
C SER A 19 20.99 4.80 2.50
N VAL A 20 20.68 3.71 3.22
CA VAL A 20 19.70 2.70 2.77
C VAL A 20 18.35 3.32 2.39
N PRO A 21 17.73 4.20 3.21
CA PRO A 21 16.45 4.82 2.88
C PRO A 21 16.51 5.66 1.60
N MET A 22 17.58 6.45 1.41
CA MET A 22 17.73 7.27 0.22
C MET A 22 17.92 6.43 -1.04
N ARG A 23 18.69 5.33 -0.98
CA ARG A 23 18.80 4.39 -2.10
C ARG A 23 17.48 3.71 -2.42
N LEU A 24 16.69 3.34 -1.42
CA LEU A 24 15.35 2.79 -1.64
C LEU A 24 14.40 3.83 -2.24
N PHE A 25 14.47 5.08 -1.80
CA PHE A 25 13.71 6.17 -2.38
C PHE A 25 14.09 6.47 -3.85
N GLN A 26 15.38 6.34 -4.22
CA GLN A 26 15.76 6.42 -5.64
C GLN A 26 15.18 5.25 -6.45
N LYS A 27 15.08 4.06 -5.86
CA LYS A 27 14.47 2.88 -6.51
C LYS A 27 12.96 3.05 -6.65
N SER A 28 12.25 3.54 -5.64
CA SER A 28 10.79 3.73 -5.71
C SER A 28 10.40 4.70 -6.82
N LYS A 29 11.14 5.80 -7.01
CA LYS A 29 10.90 6.72 -8.15
C LYS A 29 11.11 6.10 -9.53
N LYS A 30 11.87 5.00 -9.65
CA LYS A 30 12.16 4.34 -10.93
C LYS A 30 11.28 3.12 -11.18
N LEU A 31 11.00 2.36 -10.13
CA LEU A 31 10.35 1.06 -10.19
C LEU A 31 8.90 1.09 -9.67
N GLY A 32 8.59 2.07 -8.80
CA GLY A 32 7.28 2.26 -8.18
C GLY A 32 6.33 3.13 -8.99
N ILE A 33 6.60 3.44 -10.25
CA ILE A 33 5.75 4.36 -11.06
C ILE A 33 4.58 3.67 -11.78
N TRP A 34 4.28 2.42 -11.41
CA TRP A 34 3.14 1.70 -11.94
C TRP A 34 1.83 2.33 -11.47
N ASP A 35 0.80 2.28 -12.32
CA ASP A 35 -0.52 2.84 -12.08
C ASP A 35 -1.54 1.69 -12.05
N PRO A 36 -2.24 1.46 -10.91
CA PRO A 36 -3.30 0.47 -10.81
C PRO A 36 -4.36 0.59 -11.91
N MET A 37 -4.67 1.81 -12.37
CA MET A 37 -5.68 2.07 -13.39
C MET A 37 -5.21 1.75 -14.81
N ALA A 38 -3.90 1.59 -15.02
CA ALA A 38 -3.33 1.28 -16.33
C ALA A 38 -3.42 -0.23 -16.69
N PHE A 39 -3.72 -1.11 -15.73
CA PHE A 39 -3.87 -2.53 -16.00
C PHE A 39 -5.17 -2.82 -16.77
N ASP A 40 -5.05 -3.55 -17.88
CA ASP A 40 -6.18 -4.10 -18.61
C ASP A 40 -6.61 -5.44 -17.97
N LEU A 41 -7.79 -5.43 -17.34
CA LEU A 41 -8.38 -6.59 -16.65
C LEU A 41 -9.35 -7.38 -17.55
N ALA A 42 -9.41 -7.10 -18.86
CA ALA A 42 -10.34 -7.76 -19.76
C ALA A 42 -10.08 -9.27 -19.89
N GLN A 43 -8.83 -9.71 -19.76
CA GLN A 43 -8.51 -11.13 -19.78
C GLN A 43 -8.86 -11.82 -18.46
N ASP A 44 -8.59 -11.17 -17.32
CA ASP A 44 -8.97 -11.65 -15.99
C ASP A 44 -10.47 -11.96 -15.91
N LYS A 45 -11.33 -11.10 -16.48
CA LYS A 45 -12.79 -11.34 -16.53
C LYS A 45 -13.16 -12.62 -17.29
N LYS A 46 -12.49 -12.90 -18.41
CA LYS A 46 -12.73 -14.12 -19.19
C LYS A 46 -12.25 -15.34 -18.43
N ASP A 47 -11.07 -15.27 -17.85
CA ASP A 47 -10.47 -16.38 -17.10
C ASP A 47 -11.30 -16.69 -15.84
N TRP A 48 -11.77 -15.64 -15.16
CA TRP A 48 -12.69 -15.74 -14.03
C TRP A 48 -13.98 -16.50 -14.38
N ALA A 49 -14.61 -16.18 -15.51
CA ALA A 49 -15.84 -16.84 -15.95
C ALA A 49 -15.67 -18.34 -16.23
N LEU A 50 -14.44 -18.80 -16.52
CA LEU A 50 -14.11 -20.20 -16.76
C LEU A 50 -13.79 -20.97 -15.47
N LEU A 51 -13.63 -20.30 -14.33
CA LEU A 51 -13.30 -20.94 -13.06
C LEU A 51 -14.52 -21.62 -12.42
N PRO A 52 -14.36 -22.85 -11.90
CA PRO A 52 -15.37 -23.48 -11.04
C PRO A 52 -15.71 -22.59 -9.84
N GLN A 53 -16.97 -22.64 -9.38
CA GLN A 53 -17.45 -21.80 -8.27
C GLN A 53 -16.54 -21.87 -7.03
N VAL A 54 -16.14 -23.08 -6.60
CA VAL A 54 -15.25 -23.26 -5.44
C VAL A 54 -13.94 -22.46 -5.57
N ARG A 55 -13.35 -22.40 -6.77
CA ARG A 55 -12.10 -21.66 -7.01
C ARG A 55 -12.33 -20.15 -7.01
N ARG A 56 -13.52 -19.71 -7.44
CA ARG A 56 -13.94 -18.32 -7.37
C ARG A 56 -14.12 -17.88 -5.91
N ASP A 57 -14.78 -18.69 -5.10
CA ASP A 57 -14.99 -18.40 -3.67
C ASP A 57 -13.64 -18.29 -2.93
N ASP A 58 -12.71 -19.22 -3.18
CA ASP A 58 -11.35 -19.18 -2.61
C ASP A 58 -10.58 -17.89 -2.99
N LEU A 59 -10.68 -17.48 -4.25
CA LEU A 59 -10.01 -16.28 -4.77
C LEU A 59 -10.62 -15.00 -4.19
N ILE A 60 -11.95 -14.91 -4.09
CA ILE A 60 -12.61 -13.76 -3.44
C ILE A 60 -12.17 -13.67 -1.98
N GLY A 61 -12.21 -14.78 -1.24
CA GLY A 61 -11.83 -14.80 0.17
C GLY A 61 -10.37 -14.36 0.37
N THR A 62 -9.45 -14.96 -0.38
CA THR A 62 -8.01 -14.62 -0.29
C THR A 62 -7.75 -13.16 -0.68
N THR A 63 -8.35 -12.70 -1.79
CA THR A 63 -8.15 -11.31 -2.26
C THR A 63 -8.75 -10.29 -1.29
N THR A 64 -9.88 -10.62 -0.66
CA THR A 64 -10.48 -9.77 0.38
C THR A 64 -9.54 -9.63 1.59
N LEU A 65 -8.86 -10.70 2.00
CA LEU A 65 -7.89 -10.63 3.08
C LEU A 65 -6.68 -9.77 2.72
N PHE A 66 -6.19 -9.86 1.48
CA PHE A 66 -5.18 -8.91 0.97
C PHE A 66 -5.70 -7.49 1.02
N GLN A 67 -6.87 -7.20 0.44
CA GLN A 67 -7.47 -5.87 0.44
C GLN A 67 -7.56 -5.26 1.85
N ALA A 68 -8.05 -6.02 2.83
CA ALA A 68 -8.14 -5.57 4.22
C ALA A 68 -6.75 -5.33 4.83
N GLY A 69 -5.77 -6.17 4.49
CA GLY A 69 -4.38 -6.01 4.88
C GLY A 69 -3.75 -4.75 4.31
N GLU A 70 -3.92 -4.48 3.02
CA GLU A 70 -3.39 -3.29 2.34
C GLU A 70 -3.97 -2.00 2.92
N GLU A 71 -5.29 -1.98 3.19
CA GLU A 71 -5.93 -0.85 3.87
C GLU A 71 -5.35 -0.66 5.28
N ALA A 72 -5.19 -1.76 6.04
CA ALA A 72 -4.65 -1.69 7.39
C ALA A 72 -3.22 -1.12 7.39
N VAL A 73 -2.31 -1.64 6.57
CA VAL A 73 -0.93 -1.12 6.51
C VAL A 73 -0.87 0.32 6.01
N THR A 74 -1.77 0.72 5.09
CA THR A 74 -1.89 2.12 4.64
C THR A 74 -2.23 3.05 5.80
N LEU A 75 -3.17 2.66 6.68
CA LEU A 75 -3.55 3.46 7.85
C LEU A 75 -2.51 3.37 8.98
N ASP A 76 -1.96 2.19 9.20
CA ASP A 76 -1.14 1.86 10.37
C ASP A 76 0.34 2.19 10.22
N LEU A 77 0.79 2.51 9.01
CA LEU A 77 2.13 3.01 8.78
C LEU A 77 2.30 4.46 9.30
N LEU A 78 1.23 5.25 9.36
CA LEU A 78 1.28 6.65 9.78
C LEU A 78 1.91 6.86 11.18
N PRO A 79 1.54 6.08 12.23
CA PRO A 79 2.24 6.11 13.50
C PRO A 79 3.77 5.96 13.41
N LEU A 80 4.27 5.07 12.53
CA LEU A 80 5.70 4.89 12.31
C LEU A 80 6.32 6.14 11.65
N VAL A 81 5.67 6.69 10.63
CA VAL A 81 6.12 7.94 9.97
C VAL A 81 6.24 9.06 10.99
N MET A 82 5.22 9.25 11.82
CA MET A 82 5.21 10.27 12.87
C MET A 82 6.33 10.05 13.90
N TRP A 83 6.58 8.79 14.27
CA TRP A 83 7.66 8.46 15.18
C TRP A 83 9.02 8.80 14.57
N VAL A 84 9.28 8.40 13.32
CA VAL A 84 10.53 8.68 12.58
C VAL A 84 10.77 10.19 12.47
N ALA A 85 9.73 10.96 12.12
CA ALA A 85 9.77 12.42 12.05
C ALA A 85 10.12 13.06 13.40
N LYS A 86 9.49 12.59 14.49
CA LYS A 86 9.77 13.08 15.86
C LYS A 86 11.23 12.85 16.29
N HIS A 87 11.89 11.83 15.74
CA HIS A 87 13.29 11.50 16.03
C HIS A 87 14.28 12.09 15.01
N GLY A 88 13.84 12.97 14.11
CA GLY A 88 14.72 13.68 13.19
C GLY A 88 15.38 12.78 12.14
N ARG A 89 14.80 11.61 11.85
CA ARG A 89 15.32 10.63 10.89
C ARG A 89 14.82 10.95 9.49
N LEU A 90 15.25 12.09 8.95
CA LEU A 90 14.72 12.68 7.71
C LEU A 90 14.75 11.72 6.50
N GLU A 91 15.86 10.99 6.29
CA GLU A 91 15.99 10.08 5.14
C GLU A 91 14.97 8.93 5.18
N GLU A 92 14.66 8.44 6.38
CA GLU A 92 13.63 7.41 6.58
C GLU A 92 12.23 7.98 6.37
N GLU A 93 11.96 9.19 6.87
CA GLU A 93 10.70 9.88 6.63
C GLU A 93 10.47 10.06 5.13
N ILE A 94 11.50 10.49 4.38
CA ILE A 94 11.46 10.59 2.91
C ILE A 94 11.10 9.24 2.27
N TYR A 95 11.80 8.16 2.63
CA TYR A 95 11.50 6.84 2.05
C TYR A 95 10.09 6.35 2.39
N LEU A 96 9.66 6.52 3.64
CA LEU A 96 8.34 6.07 4.09
C LEU A 96 7.19 6.79 3.36
N THR A 97 7.40 7.99 2.81
CA THR A 97 6.40 8.60 1.90
C THR A 97 6.15 7.74 0.67
N SER A 98 7.21 7.17 0.07
CA SER A 98 7.06 6.28 -1.07
C SER A 98 6.50 4.92 -0.68
N PHE A 99 6.84 4.42 0.51
CA PHE A 99 6.25 3.20 1.05
C PHE A 99 4.73 3.37 1.19
N LEU A 100 4.28 4.44 1.85
CA LEU A 100 2.85 4.72 2.05
C LEU A 100 2.11 4.87 0.72
N TRP A 101 2.75 5.46 -0.29
CA TRP A 101 2.20 5.56 -1.64
C TRP A 101 2.05 4.20 -2.33
N GLU A 102 2.98 3.26 -2.13
CA GLU A 102 2.83 1.89 -2.65
C GLU A 102 1.64 1.18 -2.03
N GLU A 103 1.47 1.23 -0.70
CA GLU A 103 0.34 0.57 -0.04
C GLU A 103 -1.02 1.17 -0.45
N ALA A 104 -1.07 2.48 -0.70
CA ALA A 104 -2.25 3.12 -1.26
C ALA A 104 -2.58 2.56 -2.66
N LYS A 105 -1.58 2.31 -3.51
CA LYS A 105 -1.79 1.70 -4.84
C LYS A 105 -2.18 0.23 -4.75
N HIS A 106 -1.64 -0.54 -3.80
CA HIS A 106 -2.10 -1.91 -3.57
C HIS A 106 -3.58 -1.94 -3.15
N THR A 107 -3.95 -1.06 -2.21
CA THR A 107 -5.33 -0.88 -1.75
C THR A 107 -6.26 -0.50 -2.91
N GLU A 108 -5.81 0.38 -3.81
CA GLU A 108 -6.55 0.74 -5.03
C GLU A 108 -6.70 -0.45 -6.00
N PHE A 109 -5.60 -1.14 -6.28
CA PHE A 109 -5.58 -2.23 -7.25
C PHE A 109 -6.48 -3.40 -6.86
N PHE A 110 -6.38 -3.89 -5.62
CA PHE A 110 -7.18 -5.05 -5.19
C PHE A 110 -8.67 -4.71 -5.13
N ARG A 111 -9.04 -3.51 -4.68
CA ARG A 111 -10.43 -3.06 -4.70
C ARG A 111 -10.96 -3.00 -6.12
N ARG A 112 -10.18 -2.41 -7.05
CA ARG A 112 -10.52 -2.36 -8.48
C ARG A 112 -10.69 -3.76 -9.06
N TRP A 113 -9.78 -4.69 -8.77
CA TRP A 113 -9.87 -6.05 -9.27
C TRP A 113 -11.15 -6.74 -8.77
N LEU A 114 -11.48 -6.61 -7.47
CA LEU A 114 -12.74 -7.13 -6.90
C LEU A 114 -13.98 -6.49 -7.53
N ASP A 115 -13.92 -5.21 -7.88
CA ASP A 115 -15.06 -4.52 -8.51
C ASP A 115 -15.24 -4.92 -9.98
N GLU A 116 -14.14 -5.10 -10.71
CA GLU A 116 -14.19 -5.26 -12.16
C GLU A 116 -14.21 -6.72 -12.62
N VAL A 117 -13.60 -7.65 -11.88
CA VAL A 117 -13.39 -9.04 -12.33
C VAL A 117 -14.49 -9.97 -11.83
N PRO A 118 -14.72 -10.12 -10.52
CA PRO A 118 -15.86 -10.88 -10.02
C PRO A 118 -17.15 -10.05 -9.94
N GLU A 119 -17.10 -8.75 -10.27
CA GLU A 119 -18.25 -7.82 -10.28
C GLU A 119 -18.95 -7.67 -8.91
N ILE A 120 -18.19 -7.72 -7.81
CA ILE A 120 -18.74 -7.73 -6.44
C ILE A 120 -18.75 -6.36 -5.76
N GLY A 121 -18.58 -5.26 -6.48
CA GLY A 121 -18.39 -3.92 -5.91
C GLY A 121 -19.53 -3.38 -5.03
N ALA A 122 -20.71 -4.00 -5.05
CA ALA A 122 -21.83 -3.65 -4.18
C ALA A 122 -21.98 -4.58 -2.96
N GLN A 123 -21.15 -5.62 -2.85
CA GLN A 123 -21.25 -6.61 -1.77
C GLN A 123 -20.41 -6.19 -0.56
N ASP A 124 -20.93 -6.46 0.63
CA ASP A 124 -20.16 -6.33 1.86
C ASP A 124 -19.26 -7.57 2.03
N LEU A 125 -17.95 -7.35 1.99
CA LEU A 125 -16.95 -8.41 2.09
C LEU A 125 -16.46 -8.65 3.53
N HIS A 126 -17.03 -7.98 4.54
CA HIS A 126 -16.63 -8.17 5.93
C HIS A 126 -16.84 -9.60 6.44
N GLU A 127 -17.71 -10.39 5.82
CA GLU A 127 -17.92 -11.80 6.18
C GLU A 127 -16.67 -12.67 6.00
N TYR A 128 -15.77 -12.31 5.08
CA TYR A 128 -14.50 -13.00 4.85
C TYR A 128 -13.45 -12.67 5.91
N VAL A 129 -13.71 -11.65 6.74
CA VAL A 129 -12.76 -11.10 7.68
C VAL A 129 -13.04 -11.69 9.08
N GLY A 130 -12.18 -12.63 9.49
CA GLY A 130 -12.31 -13.33 10.77
C GLY A 130 -12.09 -12.43 11.99
N PRO A 131 -12.38 -12.92 13.22
CA PRO A 131 -12.27 -12.13 14.46
C PRO A 131 -10.90 -11.49 14.69
N ASN A 132 -9.83 -12.09 14.17
CA ASN A 132 -8.45 -11.62 14.31
C ASN A 132 -8.15 -10.29 13.60
N TYR A 133 -9.05 -9.82 12.75
CA TYR A 133 -8.94 -8.54 12.02
C TYR A 133 -9.80 -7.43 12.64
N ARG A 134 -10.53 -7.73 13.73
CA ARG A 134 -11.33 -6.74 14.45
C ARG A 134 -10.41 -6.03 15.46
N ARG A 135 -10.33 -4.70 15.36
CA ARG A 135 -9.62 -3.84 16.32
C ARG A 135 -10.49 -3.46 17.50
#